data_AF-A0A3P9K9B8-F1
#
_entry.id   AF-A0A3P9K9B8-F1
#
_cell.length_a   1.000
_cell.length_b   1.000
_cell.length_c   1.000
_cell.angle_alpha   90.00
_cell.angle_beta   90.00
_cell.angle_gamma   90.00
#
_symmetry.space_group_name_H-M   'P 1'
#
loop_
_entity.id
_entity.type
_entity.pdbx_description
1 polymer ?
#
loop_
_entity_poly.entity_id
_entity_poly.type
_entity_poly.pdbx_seq_one_letter_code
_entity_poly.pdbx_strand_id
1 'polypeptide(L)'
;HKYLQDRDSLVDAETNIYTKREGEDITVRCYLTFSGSRKLLCKETCEEGNILIDTYRDEDQRGRYSIKYEHRYIRSSILDVTITKLTKSDSGLYRCELQKDWCPDSEDNFKIIVTEGEFNPQNHEDISIQPFRKSTFKE
;
A
#
# COMPACT_ATOMS: atom_id res chain seq x y z
N HIS A 1 7.25 -28.86 41.11
CA HIS A 1 8.24 -27.76 41.02
C HIS A 1 7.88 -26.86 39.84
N LYS A 2 7.63 -25.57 40.10
CA LYS A 2 7.50 -24.48 39.12
C LYS A 2 8.86 -24.17 38.47
N TYR A 3 8.84 -23.78 37.19
CA TYR A 3 9.46 -22.60 36.53
C TYR A 3 9.30 -22.81 35.00
N LEU A 4 8.34 -22.21 34.29
CA LEU A 4 8.27 -20.84 33.71
C LEU A 4 9.44 -20.44 32.79
N GLN A 5 9.09 -20.34 31.49
CA GLN A 5 9.57 -19.42 30.42
C GLN A 5 11.09 -19.38 30.14
N ASP A 6 11.56 -19.31 28.89
CA ASP A 6 11.30 -18.22 27.94
C ASP A 6 12.05 -18.44 26.60
N ARG A 7 11.73 -17.58 25.62
CA ARG A 7 12.45 -17.22 24.38
C ARG A 7 12.01 -17.94 23.11
N ASP A 8 10.81 -17.54 22.69
CA ASP A 8 10.66 -16.62 21.55
C ASP A 8 11.96 -16.40 20.74
N SER A 9 12.03 -17.05 19.58
CA SER A 9 12.95 -16.73 18.50
C SER A 9 12.28 -17.10 17.20
N LEU A 10 11.10 -16.53 16.98
CA LEU A 10 10.67 -16.25 15.63
C LEU A 10 11.51 -15.06 15.19
N VAL A 11 12.44 -15.31 14.28
CA VAL A 11 13.20 -14.27 13.61
C VAL A 11 12.18 -13.38 12.91
N ASP A 12 11.86 -12.22 13.49
CA ASP A 12 10.93 -11.27 12.91
C ASP A 12 11.56 -10.82 11.59
N ALA A 13 11.03 -11.31 10.47
CA ALA A 13 11.53 -10.95 9.16
C ALA A 13 11.38 -9.43 9.01
N GLU A 14 12.49 -8.75 8.73
CA GLU A 14 12.52 -7.29 8.62
C GLU A 14 11.53 -6.84 7.53
N THR A 15 10.37 -6.33 7.94
CA THR A 15 9.34 -5.85 7.03
C THR A 15 9.81 -4.53 6.42
N ASN A 16 9.82 -4.43 5.09
CA ASN A 16 10.22 -3.21 4.40
C ASN A 16 9.27 -2.05 4.76
N ILE A 17 9.82 -0.90 5.18
CA ILE A 17 9.05 0.30 5.53
C ILE A 17 9.33 1.41 4.52
N TYR A 18 8.28 1.96 3.93
CA TYR A 18 8.33 3.08 3.00
C TYR A 18 7.64 4.31 3.58
N THR A 19 8.39 5.41 3.72
CA THR A 19 7.83 6.70 4.12
C THR A 19 7.62 7.56 2.88
N LYS A 20 6.39 8.06 2.68
CA LYS A 20 5.97 8.89 1.55
C LYS A 20 5.16 10.08 2.02
N ARG A 21 5.13 11.16 1.23
CA ARG A 21 4.29 12.33 1.52
C ARG A 21 2.90 12.14 0.91
N GLU A 22 1.91 12.74 1.53
CA GLU A 22 0.56 12.81 0.97
C GLU A 22 0.56 13.45 -0.43
N GLY A 23 -0.21 12.87 -1.35
CA GLY A 23 -0.26 13.23 -2.76
C GLY A 23 0.78 12.53 -3.64
N GLU A 24 1.82 11.93 -3.08
CA GLU A 24 2.83 11.19 -3.84
C GLU A 24 2.32 9.81 -4.30
N ASP A 25 3.00 9.27 -5.31
CA ASP A 25 2.83 7.89 -5.75
C ASP A 25 3.93 7.00 -5.14
N ILE A 26 3.63 5.72 -5.01
CA ILE A 26 4.61 4.70 -4.65
C ILE A 26 4.48 3.50 -5.58
N THR A 27 5.62 2.95 -6.00
CA THR A 27 5.71 1.61 -6.57
C THR A 27 6.62 0.78 -5.67
N VAL A 28 6.10 -0.35 -5.19
CA VAL A 28 6.84 -1.32 -4.37
C VAL A 28 7.08 -2.56 -5.20
N ARG A 29 8.32 -3.04 -5.17
CA ARG A 29 8.73 -4.27 -5.82
C ARG A 29 8.71 -5.41 -4.82
N CYS A 30 7.72 -6.28 -4.95
CA CYS A 30 7.60 -7.48 -4.13
C CYS A 30 8.37 -8.64 -4.76
N TYR A 31 9.08 -9.41 -3.93
CA TYR A 31 9.84 -10.59 -4.36
C TYR A 31 9.16 -11.87 -3.90
N LEU A 32 8.63 -12.63 -4.85
CA LEU A 32 7.76 -13.77 -4.58
C LEU A 32 8.52 -15.05 -4.92
N THR A 33 8.72 -15.91 -3.92
CA THR A 33 9.45 -17.19 -4.05
C THR A 33 8.88 -18.08 -5.15
N PHE A 34 7.55 -18.10 -5.32
CA PHE A 34 6.88 -18.92 -6.32
C PHE A 34 6.10 -18.06 -7.32
N SER A 35 5.82 -18.62 -8.49
CA SER A 35 4.92 -18.01 -9.47
C SER A 35 3.47 -18.37 -9.21
N GLY A 36 2.55 -17.46 -9.55
CA GLY A 36 1.11 -17.66 -9.42
C GLY A 36 0.34 -17.05 -10.59
N SER A 37 -0.83 -17.61 -10.89
CA SER A 37 -1.69 -17.16 -11.98
C SER A 37 -2.54 -15.96 -11.58
N ARG A 38 -3.00 -15.91 -10.32
CA ARG A 38 -3.74 -14.80 -9.73
C ARG A 38 -2.78 -13.90 -8.93
N LYS A 39 -2.94 -12.59 -9.04
CA LYS A 39 -2.11 -11.59 -8.38
C LYS A 39 -2.97 -10.62 -7.61
N LEU A 40 -2.61 -10.39 -6.36
CA LEU A 40 -3.34 -9.52 -5.46
C LEU A 40 -2.41 -8.50 -4.81
N LEU A 41 -2.97 -7.31 -4.58
CA LEU A 41 -2.47 -6.36 -3.59
C LEU A 41 -3.57 -6.17 -2.55
N CYS A 42 -3.21 -6.35 -1.29
CA CYS A 42 -4.15 -6.29 -0.18
C CYS A 42 -3.63 -5.36 0.92
N LYS A 43 -4.56 -4.79 1.69
CA LYS A 43 -4.25 -4.07 2.93
C LYS A 43 -4.33 -5.06 4.08
N GLU A 44 -3.23 -5.23 4.82
CA GLU A 44 -3.05 -6.24 5.87
C GLU A 44 -3.15 -7.70 5.35
N THR A 45 -4.35 -8.24 5.21
CA THR A 45 -4.63 -9.62 4.78
C THR A 45 -5.34 -9.66 3.43
N CYS A 46 -5.23 -10.75 2.66
CA CYS A 46 -5.98 -10.92 1.42
C CYS A 46 -7.37 -11.56 1.62
N GLU A 47 -8.07 -11.13 2.68
CA GLU A 47 -9.47 -11.50 2.93
C GLU A 47 -10.43 -10.53 2.22
N GLU A 48 -11.70 -10.94 2.07
CA GLU A 48 -12.73 -10.11 1.44
C GLU A 48 -12.86 -8.76 2.15
N GLY A 49 -12.82 -7.66 1.39
CA GLY A 49 -12.84 -6.29 1.91
C GLY A 49 -11.46 -5.63 2.03
N ASN A 50 -10.39 -6.41 2.12
CA ASN A 50 -9.01 -5.91 2.18
C ASN A 50 -8.27 -5.93 0.83
N ILE A 51 -8.84 -6.60 -0.17
CA ILE A 51 -8.30 -6.70 -1.52
C ILE A 51 -8.45 -5.37 -2.27
N LEU A 52 -7.33 -4.74 -2.62
CA LEU A 52 -7.30 -3.45 -3.34
C LEU A 52 -7.37 -3.66 -4.85
N ILE A 53 -6.67 -4.68 -5.36
CA ILE A 53 -6.70 -5.14 -6.74
C ILE A 53 -6.45 -6.65 -6.78
N ASP A 54 -7.17 -7.33 -7.67
CA ASP A 54 -7.14 -8.77 -7.88
C ASP A 54 -7.32 -9.04 -9.38
N THR A 55 -6.35 -9.73 -9.97
CA THR A 55 -6.33 -9.98 -11.40
C THR A 55 -5.60 -11.28 -11.75
N TYR A 56 -5.97 -11.85 -12.89
CA TYR A 56 -5.23 -12.96 -13.52
C TYR A 56 -4.31 -12.48 -14.63
N ARG A 57 -4.31 -11.18 -14.94
CA ARG A 57 -3.47 -10.57 -15.98
C ARG A 57 -2.09 -10.23 -15.41
N ASP A 58 -1.10 -10.16 -16.29
CA ASP A 58 0.24 -9.74 -15.88
C ASP A 58 0.35 -8.22 -15.69
N GLU A 59 -0.55 -7.44 -16.25
CA GLU A 59 -0.67 -6.01 -16.00
C GLU A 59 -2.14 -5.62 -15.91
N ASP A 60 -2.50 -4.87 -14.87
CA ASP A 60 -3.87 -4.42 -14.65
C ASP A 60 -3.93 -3.19 -13.75
N GLN A 61 -5.02 -2.44 -13.83
CA GLN A 61 -5.25 -1.24 -13.04
C GLN A 61 -6.70 -1.17 -12.57
N ARG A 62 -6.87 -0.89 -11.28
CA ARG A 62 -8.17 -0.66 -10.63
C ARG A 62 -8.11 0.64 -9.84
N GLY A 63 -8.70 1.69 -10.39
CA GLY A 63 -8.69 3.02 -9.77
C GLY A 63 -7.26 3.53 -9.57
N ARG A 64 -6.89 3.75 -8.31
CA ARG A 64 -5.55 4.24 -7.92
C ARG A 64 -4.49 3.15 -7.80
N TYR A 65 -4.87 1.87 -7.89
CA TYR A 65 -4.00 0.72 -7.69
C TYR A 65 -3.66 0.07 -9.03
N SER A 66 -2.41 -0.31 -9.25
CA SER A 66 -2.01 -1.10 -10.41
C SER A 66 -0.98 -2.17 -10.05
N ILE A 67 -0.91 -3.20 -10.89
CA ILE A 67 -0.01 -4.33 -10.76
C ILE A 67 0.72 -4.54 -12.08
N LYS A 68 2.00 -4.91 -11.98
CA LYS A 68 2.79 -5.46 -13.07
C LYS A 68 3.59 -6.67 -12.61
N TYR A 69 3.32 -7.82 -13.23
CA TYR A 69 3.92 -9.10 -12.92
C TYR A 69 5.04 -9.46 -13.91
N GLU A 70 6.18 -9.86 -13.38
CA GLU A 70 7.30 -10.41 -14.14
C GLU A 70 7.54 -11.85 -13.68
N HIS A 71 7.09 -12.81 -14.50
CA HIS A 71 7.35 -14.22 -14.27
C HIS A 71 8.84 -14.54 -14.46
N ARG A 72 9.45 -15.20 -13.47
CA ARG A 72 10.84 -15.66 -13.54
C ARG A 72 10.89 -17.17 -13.26
N TYR A 73 11.49 -17.93 -14.17
CA TYR A 73 11.55 -19.39 -14.10
C TYR A 73 12.54 -19.93 -13.04
N ILE A 74 13.66 -19.23 -12.85
CA ILE A 74 14.81 -19.70 -12.04
C ILE A 74 15.10 -18.82 -10.81
N ARG A 75 14.29 -17.78 -10.60
CA ARG A 75 14.44 -16.78 -9.53
C ARG A 75 13.06 -16.43 -9.00
N SER A 76 13.01 -15.73 -7.86
CA SER A 76 11.78 -15.14 -7.35
C SER A 76 11.10 -14.33 -8.45
N SER A 77 9.80 -14.57 -8.64
CA SER A 77 8.98 -13.74 -9.49
C SER A 77 8.85 -12.34 -8.88
N ILE A 78 8.59 -11.34 -9.71
CA ILE A 78 8.43 -9.97 -9.25
C ILE A 78 6.99 -9.53 -9.47
N LEU A 79 6.44 -8.89 -8.45
CA LEU A 79 5.18 -8.16 -8.53
C LEU A 79 5.44 -6.70 -8.18
N ASP A 80 5.46 -5.83 -9.18
CA ASP A 80 5.51 -4.39 -8.97
C ASP A 80 4.07 -3.91 -8.72
N VAL A 81 3.83 -3.33 -7.54
CA VAL A 81 2.53 -2.80 -7.12
C VAL A 81 2.60 -1.29 -6.96
N THR A 82 1.64 -0.56 -7.50
CA THR A 82 1.61 0.90 -7.46
C THR A 82 0.36 1.41 -6.76
N ILE A 83 0.52 2.41 -5.90
CA ILE A 83 -0.57 3.19 -5.31
C ILE A 83 -0.32 4.64 -5.66
N THR A 84 -1.27 5.26 -6.36
CA THR A 84 -1.18 6.66 -6.78
C THR A 84 -1.88 7.59 -5.80
N LYS A 85 -1.40 8.84 -5.67
CA LYS A 85 -1.98 9.91 -4.86
C LYS A 85 -2.26 9.49 -3.42
N LEU A 86 -1.23 9.02 -2.72
CA LEU A 86 -1.33 8.52 -1.35
C LEU A 86 -2.01 9.53 -0.43
N THR A 87 -2.89 9.05 0.44
CA THR A 87 -3.48 9.86 1.52
C THR A 87 -3.03 9.35 2.88
N LYS A 88 -3.27 10.12 3.95
CA LYS A 88 -2.99 9.65 5.32
C LYS A 88 -3.56 8.28 5.65
N SER A 89 -4.76 7.98 5.16
CA SER A 89 -5.42 6.68 5.37
C SER A 89 -4.74 5.51 4.65
N ASP A 90 -3.88 5.78 3.66
CA ASP A 90 -3.06 4.77 2.99
C ASP A 90 -1.86 4.32 3.86
N SER A 91 -1.66 4.89 5.06
CA SER A 91 -0.70 4.33 6.02
C SER A 91 -1.19 2.95 6.51
N GLY A 92 -0.29 1.98 6.58
CA GLY A 92 -0.63 0.63 7.03
C GLY A 92 0.29 -0.45 6.48
N LEU A 93 -0.02 -1.69 6.86
CA LEU A 93 0.62 -2.89 6.31
C LEU A 93 -0.08 -3.28 5.00
N TYR A 94 0.71 -3.73 4.05
CA TYR A 94 0.29 -4.20 2.75
C TYR A 94 0.91 -5.56 2.45
N ARG A 95 0.22 -6.34 1.64
CA ARG A 95 0.63 -7.67 1.21
C ARG A 95 0.51 -7.78 -0.30
N CYS A 96 1.61 -8.15 -0.94
CA CYS A 96 1.62 -8.69 -2.28
C CYS A 96 1.38 -10.19 -2.19
N GLU A 97 0.49 -10.74 -3.02
CA GLU A 97 0.21 -12.17 -3.01
C GLU A 97 0.06 -12.73 -4.42
N LEU A 98 0.69 -13.89 -4.65
CA LEU A 98 0.50 -14.70 -5.83
C LEU A 98 -0.16 -16.01 -5.43
N GLN A 99 -1.34 -16.27 -5.97
CA GLN A 99 -2.09 -17.50 -5.70
C GLN A 99 -2.02 -18.46 -6.89
N LYS A 100 -2.06 -19.75 -6.58
CA LYS A 100 -2.11 -20.84 -7.56
C LYS A 100 -2.85 -22.04 -6.99
N ASP A 101 -3.71 -22.65 -7.79
CA ASP A 101 -4.64 -23.72 -7.36
C ASP A 101 -3.99 -24.92 -6.63
N TRP A 102 -2.70 -25.19 -6.83
CA TRP A 102 -2.00 -26.40 -6.35
C TRP A 102 -0.68 -26.14 -5.63
N CYS A 103 -0.34 -24.88 -5.35
CA CYS A 103 0.91 -24.52 -4.67
C CYS A 103 0.60 -23.60 -3.49
N PRO A 104 1.47 -23.57 -2.46
CA PRO A 104 1.39 -22.54 -1.44
C PRO A 104 1.43 -21.16 -2.08
N ASP A 105 0.61 -20.26 -1.57
CA ASP A 105 0.64 -18.86 -1.98
C ASP A 105 2.02 -18.28 -1.67
N SER A 106 2.49 -17.39 -2.54
CA SER A 106 3.71 -16.64 -2.30
C SER A 106 3.33 -15.23 -1.93
N GLU A 107 3.91 -14.73 -0.84
CA GLU A 107 3.60 -13.41 -0.31
C GLU A 107 4.86 -12.61 0.02
N ASP A 108 4.70 -11.29 0.00
CA ASP A 108 5.69 -10.34 0.50
C ASP A 108 4.95 -9.17 1.18
N ASN A 109 5.43 -8.76 2.35
CA ASN A 109 4.78 -7.78 3.21
C ASN A 109 5.60 -6.49 3.27
N PHE A 110 4.92 -5.34 3.23
CA PHE A 110 5.56 -4.05 3.39
C PHE A 110 4.65 -3.05 4.09
N LYS A 111 5.25 -2.04 4.73
CA LYS A 111 4.52 -1.00 5.44
C LYS A 111 4.68 0.34 4.73
N ILE A 112 3.58 1.06 4.55
CA ILE A 112 3.60 2.46 4.11
C ILE A 112 3.32 3.37 5.31
N ILE A 113 4.10 4.44 5.44
CA ILE A 113 3.87 5.55 6.35
C ILE A 113 3.68 6.80 5.51
N VAL A 114 2.48 7.40 5.56
CA VAL A 114 2.19 8.64 4.83
C VAL A 114 2.32 9.85 5.75
N THR A 115 3.28 10.72 5.48
CA THR A 115 3.51 11.99 6.19
C THR A 115 2.71 13.12 5.54
N GLU A 116 2.54 14.24 6.27
CA GLU A 116 1.79 15.38 5.73
C GLU A 116 2.55 15.94 4.53
N GLY A 117 1.81 16.35 3.49
CA GLY A 117 2.40 17.14 2.42
C GLY A 117 2.98 18.43 3.00
N GLU A 118 4.11 18.89 2.48
CA GLU A 118 4.52 20.27 2.76
C GLU A 118 3.42 21.20 2.25
N PHE A 119 2.94 22.10 3.11
CA PHE A 119 2.09 23.20 2.70
C PHE A 119 2.82 23.92 1.57
N ASN A 120 2.34 23.80 0.33
CA ASN A 120 2.85 24.61 -0.77
C ASN A 120 2.00 25.88 -0.85
N PRO A 121 2.48 27.02 -0.33
CA PRO A 121 1.73 28.28 -0.38
C PRO A 121 1.45 28.77 -1.81
N GLN A 122 2.02 28.14 -2.86
CA GLN A 122 1.78 28.49 -4.25
C GLN A 122 0.49 27.87 -4.85
N ASN A 123 -0.20 26.97 -4.15
CA ASN A 123 -1.47 26.39 -4.61
C ASN A 123 -2.71 27.15 -4.07
N HIS A 124 -2.53 28.33 -3.47
CA HIS A 124 -3.60 29.12 -2.85
C HIS A 124 -4.09 30.28 -3.75
N GLU A 125 -4.30 30.04 -5.05
CA GLU A 125 -5.00 31.01 -5.89
C GLU A 125 -6.52 30.76 -6.02
N ASP A 126 -7.10 29.77 -5.34
CA ASP A 126 -8.57 29.56 -5.39
C ASP A 126 -9.23 29.27 -4.04
N ILE A 127 -8.80 29.97 -3.00
CA ILE A 127 -9.71 30.30 -1.89
C ILE A 127 -9.81 31.81 -1.89
N SER A 128 -10.62 32.34 -2.81
CA SER A 128 -11.09 33.71 -2.70
C SER A 128 -11.72 33.85 -1.32
N ILE A 129 -11.07 34.62 -0.46
CA ILE A 129 -11.68 35.16 0.75
C ILE A 129 -12.82 36.02 0.25
N GLN A 130 -14.04 35.48 0.16
CA GLN A 130 -15.21 36.31 0.03
C GLN A 130 -15.26 37.18 1.29
N PRO A 131 -15.17 38.52 1.17
CA PRO A 131 -15.24 39.35 2.36
C PRO A 131 -16.61 39.17 2.99
N PHE A 132 -16.65 38.81 4.27
CA PHE A 132 -17.85 38.89 5.09
C PHE A 132 -18.43 40.30 4.91
N ARG A 133 -19.62 40.39 4.29
CA ARG A 133 -20.43 41.61 4.29
C ARG A 133 -20.65 41.99 5.76
N LYS A 134 -19.95 43.01 6.26
CA LYS A 134 -20.32 43.68 7.50
C LYS A 134 -21.69 44.30 7.29
N SER A 135 -22.73 43.66 7.82
CA SER A 135 -24.03 44.31 7.99
C SER A 135 -23.87 45.36 9.09
N THR A 136 -24.00 46.63 8.71
CA THR A 136 -24.10 47.75 9.63
C THR A 136 -25.53 47.76 10.19
N PHE A 137 -25.70 47.39 11.46
CA PHE A 137 -26.86 47.81 12.24
C PHE A 137 -26.55 49.19 12.84
N LYS A 138 -27.29 50.21 12.39
CA LYS A 138 -27.39 51.50 13.07
C LYS A 138 -28.44 51.37 14.17
N GLU A 139 -28.16 52.03 15.29
CA GLU A 139 -29.07 52.24 16.44
C GLU A 139 -30.42 52.83 16.04
#